data_AF-A0A087RNS8-F1
#
_entry.id   AF-A0A087RNS8-F1
#
_cell.length_a   1.000
_cell.length_b   1.000
_cell.length_c   1.000
_cell.angle_alpha   90.00
_cell.angle_beta   90.00
_cell.angle_gamma   90.00
#
_symmetry.space_group_name_H-M   'P 1'
#
loop_
_entity.id
_entity.type
_entity.pdbx_description
1 polymer ?
#
loop_
_entity_poly.entity_id
_entity_poly.type
_entity_poly.pdbx_seq_one_letter_code
_entity_poly.pdbx_strand_id
1 'polypeptide(L)'
;MEDGERRLKQEDCSEDVLGSGILTLTNKRLAFDKTRARMMDFSKHMGDTILDATLDNVTKTWKEGLLMKKVCFIVITDEGEKTYKFGVFNTKSWLKSIDEAIENYKN
;
A
#
# COMPACT_ATOMS: atom_id res chain seq x y z
N MET A 1 0.76 -15.57 -5.81
CA MET A 1 2.08 -15.10 -5.35
C MET A 1 3.10 -15.81 -6.19
N GLU A 2 3.95 -15.05 -6.86
CA GLU A 2 5.03 -15.61 -7.66
C GLU A 2 6.05 -16.34 -6.79
N ASP A 3 6.89 -17.18 -7.40
CA ASP A 3 7.90 -17.93 -6.67
C ASP A 3 8.85 -16.99 -5.90
N GLY A 4 9.04 -17.27 -4.60
CA GLY A 4 9.80 -16.43 -3.67
C GLY A 4 9.13 -15.13 -3.19
N GLU A 5 7.90 -14.81 -3.61
CA GLU A 5 7.14 -13.68 -3.04
C GLU A 5 6.52 -14.06 -1.69
N ARG A 6 6.88 -13.34 -0.62
CA ARG A 6 6.32 -13.50 0.73
C ARG A 6 5.67 -12.21 1.21
N ARG A 7 4.48 -12.33 1.79
CA ARG A 7 3.79 -11.23 2.46
C ARG A 7 4.54 -10.83 3.73
N LEU A 8 4.88 -9.55 3.85
CA LEU A 8 5.53 -8.97 5.03
C LEU A 8 4.51 -8.30 5.95
N LYS A 9 3.56 -7.56 5.36
CA LYS A 9 2.54 -6.82 6.11
C LYS A 9 1.27 -6.69 5.28
N GLN A 10 0.12 -6.71 5.94
CA GLN A 10 -1.17 -6.46 5.31
C GLN A 10 -2.13 -5.89 6.35
N GLU A 11 -2.93 -4.92 5.94
CA GLU A 11 -3.87 -4.25 6.84
C GLU A 11 -5.04 -3.64 6.05
N ASP A 12 -6.24 -3.68 6.64
CA ASP A 12 -7.36 -2.84 6.21
C ASP A 12 -7.02 -1.37 6.48
N CYS A 13 -7.11 -0.52 5.46
CA CYS A 13 -6.76 0.89 5.54
C CYS A 13 -7.70 1.76 4.72
N SER A 14 -7.51 3.08 4.79
CA SER A 14 -8.15 4.03 3.88
C SER A 14 -7.09 4.79 3.12
N GLU A 15 -7.25 4.87 1.80
CA GLU A 15 -6.52 5.81 0.96
C GLU A 15 -7.34 7.09 0.82
N ASP A 16 -6.68 8.26 0.78
CA ASP A 16 -7.32 9.57 0.82
C ASP A 16 -8.34 9.80 -0.31
N VAL A 17 -8.06 9.32 -1.53
CA VAL A 17 -8.88 9.52 -2.72
C VAL A 17 -9.64 8.24 -3.09
N LEU A 18 -8.99 7.10 -2.97
CA LEU A 18 -9.54 5.80 -3.39
C LEU A 18 -10.50 5.21 -2.36
N GLY A 19 -10.42 5.62 -1.09
CA GLY A 19 -11.26 5.15 0.01
C GLY A 19 -10.74 3.86 0.64
N SER A 20 -11.65 3.08 1.23
CA SER A 20 -11.30 1.89 2.01
C SER A 20 -10.80 0.73 1.13
N GLY A 21 -9.74 0.08 1.58
CA GLY A 21 -9.18 -1.09 0.94
C GLY A 21 -8.19 -1.84 1.82
N ILE A 22 -7.43 -2.73 1.20
CA ILE A 22 -6.40 -3.54 1.87
C ILE A 22 -5.05 -3.17 1.27
N LEU A 23 -4.15 -2.63 2.09
CA LEU A 23 -2.76 -2.38 1.70
C LEU A 23 -1.93 -3.61 2.05
N THR A 24 -1.18 -4.11 1.08
CA THR A 24 -0.32 -5.29 1.21
C THR A 24 1.11 -4.92 0.84
N LEU A 25 2.05 -5.23 1.72
CA LEU A 25 3.49 -5.18 1.47
C LEU A 25 4.02 -6.60 1.39
N THR A 26 4.69 -6.92 0.30
CA THR A 26 5.48 -8.14 0.14
C THR A 26 6.97 -7.80 0.10
N ASN A 27 7.82 -8.82 0.03
CA ASN A 27 9.25 -8.62 -0.24
C ASN A 27 9.56 -8.19 -1.69
N LYS A 28 8.55 -8.05 -2.56
CA LYS A 28 8.73 -7.66 -3.97
C LYS A 28 7.92 -6.43 -4.37
N ARG A 29 6.76 -6.17 -3.74
CA ARG A 29 5.85 -5.10 -4.16
C ARG A 29 5.01 -4.52 -3.02
N LEU A 30 4.47 -3.34 -3.29
CA LEU A 30 3.32 -2.74 -2.62
C LEU A 30 2.08 -2.93 -3.51
N ALA A 31 1.01 -3.44 -2.92
CA ALA A 31 -0.27 -3.59 -3.59
C ALA A 31 -1.40 -2.99 -2.74
N PHE A 32 -2.40 -2.40 -3.41
CA PHE A 32 -3.62 -1.93 -2.76
C PHE A 32 -4.86 -2.39 -3.51
N ASP A 33 -5.69 -3.14 -2.81
CA ASP A 33 -6.96 -3.64 -3.31
C ASP A 33 -8.10 -2.81 -2.73
N LYS A 34 -8.85 -2.11 -3.58
CA LYS A 34 -9.99 -1.31 -3.13
C LYS A 34 -11.14 -2.25 -2.75
N THR A 35 -11.68 -2.09 -1.55
CA THR A 35 -12.88 -2.86 -1.18
C THR A 35 -14.12 -2.22 -1.81
N ARG A 36 -14.94 -3.00 -2.51
CA ARG A 36 -16.23 -2.53 -3.03
C ARG A 36 -17.32 -2.77 -1.97
N ALA A 37 -17.90 -1.71 -1.44
CA ALA A 37 -19.19 -1.81 -0.73
C ALA A 37 -20.31 -1.84 -1.78
N ARG A 38 -20.84 -3.03 -2.12
CA ARG A 38 -22.11 -3.09 -2.84
C ARG A 38 -23.22 -2.96 -1.80
N MET A 39 -23.95 -1.84 -1.82
CA MET A 39 -25.00 -1.46 -0.85
C MET A 39 -26.23 -2.42 -0.79
N MET A 40 -26.12 -3.65 -1.28
CA MET A 40 -27.24 -4.61 -1.35
C MET A 40 -26.91 -5.98 -0.76
N ASP A 41 -25.65 -6.31 -0.53
CA ASP A 41 -25.24 -7.60 0.02
C ASP A 41 -23.97 -7.42 0.84
N PHE A 42 -24.02 -7.77 2.13
CA PHE A 42 -22.97 -7.56 3.14
C PHE A 42 -21.76 -8.52 2.95
N SER A 43 -21.44 -8.89 1.71
CA SER A 43 -20.31 -9.72 1.34
C SER A 43 -19.12 -8.85 0.91
N LYS A 44 -18.10 -8.73 1.77
CA LYS A 44 -16.83 -8.05 1.45
C LYS A 44 -16.01 -8.93 0.50
N HIS A 45 -16.26 -8.83 -0.80
CA HIS A 45 -15.35 -9.41 -1.80
C HIS A 45 -14.13 -8.48 -1.96
N MET A 46 -12.91 -9.06 -1.99
CA MET A 46 -11.69 -8.32 -2.36
C MET A 46 -11.92 -7.71 -3.75
N GLY A 47 -11.88 -6.38 -3.86
CA GLY A 47 -12.28 -5.66 -5.09
C GLY A 47 -11.13 -5.49 -6.08
N ASP A 48 -11.17 -4.40 -6.85
CA ASP A 48 -10.17 -4.12 -7.91
C ASP A 48 -8.81 -3.76 -7.30
N THR A 49 -7.73 -4.38 -7.79
CA THR A 49 -6.36 -3.96 -7.50
C THR A 49 -6.09 -2.62 -8.19
N ILE A 50 -5.87 -1.57 -7.41
CA ILE A 50 -5.64 -0.20 -7.91
C ILE A 50 -4.16 0.16 -7.95
N LEU A 51 -3.39 -0.40 -7.02
CA LEU A 51 -1.94 -0.29 -6.97
C LEU A 51 -1.36 -1.69 -7.02
N ASP A 52 -0.43 -1.90 -7.94
CA ASP A 52 0.43 -3.07 -8.00
C ASP A 52 1.80 -2.59 -8.47
N ALA A 53 2.70 -2.33 -7.53
CA ALA A 53 3.98 -1.69 -7.81
C ALA A 53 5.13 -2.43 -7.13
N THR A 54 6.09 -2.87 -7.94
CA THR A 54 7.35 -3.42 -7.47
C THR A 54 8.14 -2.39 -6.64
N LEU A 55 8.95 -2.87 -5.69
CA LEU A 55 9.63 -2.00 -4.72
C LEU A 55 10.71 -1.09 -5.34
N ASP A 56 11.21 -1.40 -6.53
CA ASP A 56 12.08 -0.52 -7.33
C ASP A 56 11.37 0.73 -7.86
N ASN A 57 10.06 0.64 -8.10
CA ASN A 57 9.26 1.76 -8.57
C ASN A 57 8.85 2.72 -7.44
N VAL A 58 9.14 2.39 -6.18
CA VAL A 58 8.89 3.27 -5.04
C VAL A 58 10.07 4.23 -4.87
N THR A 59 9.85 5.51 -5.17
CA THR A 59 10.93 6.52 -5.19
C THR A 59 11.09 7.26 -3.88
N LYS A 60 10.02 7.34 -3.08
CA LYS A 60 10.02 8.08 -1.81
C LYS A 60 8.96 7.54 -0.87
N THR A 61 9.28 7.50 0.42
CA THR A 61 8.39 7.11 1.51
C THR A 61 8.48 8.16 2.62
N TRP A 62 7.36 8.49 3.27
CA TRP A 62 7.33 9.39 4.42
C TRP A 62 6.08 9.21 5.28
N LYS A 63 6.02 9.92 6.40
CA LYS A 63 4.80 10.07 7.20
C LYS A 63 4.25 11.48 7.05
N GLU A 64 2.94 11.59 6.95
CA GLU A 64 2.22 12.86 6.94
C GLU A 64 1.28 12.96 8.15
N GLY A 65 1.07 14.18 8.66
CA GLY A 65 0.09 14.48 9.69
C GLY A 65 0.57 14.34 11.14
N LEU A 66 0.08 15.24 12.00
CA LEU A 66 0.28 15.21 13.47
C LEU A 66 -0.82 14.39 14.18
N LEU A 67 -2.08 14.56 13.75
CA LEU A 67 -3.28 13.95 14.34
C LEU A 67 -3.82 12.78 13.49
N MET A 68 -4.10 13.02 12.20
CA MET A 68 -4.43 11.95 11.24
C MET A 68 -3.16 11.51 10.53
N LYS A 69 -2.40 10.64 11.20
CA LYS A 69 -1.11 10.16 10.69
C LYS A 69 -1.35 9.24 9.48
N LYS A 70 -0.59 9.46 8.42
CA LYS A 70 -0.61 8.64 7.20
C LYS A 70 0.78 8.12 6.89
N VAL A 71 0.84 6.95 6.26
CA VAL A 71 2.02 6.50 5.53
C VAL A 71 1.84 6.89 4.08
N CYS A 72 2.86 7.51 3.50
CA CYS A 72 2.80 8.08 2.17
C CYS A 72 3.97 7.57 1.35
N PHE A 73 3.75 7.36 0.06
CA PHE A 73 4.82 7.00 -0.86
C PHE A 73 4.51 7.43 -2.30
N ILE A 74 5.58 7.64 -3.07
CA ILE A 74 5.51 7.93 -4.51
C ILE A 74 5.89 6.65 -5.27
N VAL A 75 5.11 6.34 -6.29
CA VAL A 75 5.34 5.23 -7.21
C VAL A 75 5.45 5.76 -8.63
N ILE A 76 6.46 5.30 -9.37
CA ILE A 76 6.54 5.50 -10.82
C ILE A 76 5.62 4.48 -11.50
N THR A 77 4.72 4.97 -12.34
CA THR A 77 3.84 4.17 -13.19
C THR A 77 4.02 4.58 -14.65
N ASP A 78 3.47 3.80 -15.59
CA ASP A 78 3.47 4.16 -17.02
C ASP A 78 2.78 5.51 -17.30
N GLU A 79 1.86 5.93 -16.43
CA GLU A 79 1.17 7.22 -16.50
C GLU A 79 1.92 8.36 -15.79
N GLY A 80 3.11 8.08 -15.24
CA GLY A 80 3.93 9.01 -14.47
C GLY A 80 3.96 8.70 -12.97
N GLU A 81 4.45 9.67 -12.19
CA GLU A 81 4.56 9.54 -10.74
C GLU A 81 3.19 9.72 -10.05
N LYS A 82 2.80 8.75 -9.22
CA LYS A 82 1.61 8.80 -8.39
C LYS A 82 1.98 8.81 -6.92
N THR A 83 1.36 9.71 -6.16
CA THR A 83 1.47 9.74 -4.69
C THR A 83 0.27 9.06 -4.08
N TYR A 84 0.52 8.13 -3.15
CA TYR A 84 -0.53 7.49 -2.37
C TYR A 84 -0.39 7.84 -0.88
N LYS A 85 -1.53 8.01 -0.20
CA LYS A 85 -1.56 8.36 1.22
C LYS A 85 -2.54 7.46 1.96
N PHE A 86 -2.01 6.60 2.82
CA PHE A 86 -2.79 5.61 3.54
C PHE A 86 -2.89 5.93 5.03
N GLY A 87 -4.13 6.02 5.53
CA GLY A 87 -4.44 5.93 6.95
C GLY A 87 -4.36 4.48 7.42
N VAL A 88 -3.32 4.17 8.17
CA VAL A 88 -3.03 2.84 8.75
C VAL A 88 -2.88 2.95 10.27
N PHE A 89 -3.09 1.85 10.98
CA PHE A 89 -3.09 1.75 12.43
C PHE A 89 -1.77 2.22 13.05
N ASN A 90 -0.64 1.77 12.50
CA ASN A 90 0.69 2.19 12.96
C ASN A 90 1.58 2.65 11.80
N THR A 91 1.50 3.94 11.49
CA THR A 91 2.27 4.58 10.41
C THR A 91 3.77 4.46 10.55
N LYS A 92 4.29 4.46 11.80
CA LYS A 92 5.74 4.35 12.04
C LYS A 92 6.25 2.94 11.73
N SER A 93 5.48 1.92 12.10
CA SER A 93 5.77 0.53 11.76
C SER A 93 5.66 0.30 10.25
N TRP A 94 4.63 0.85 9.60
CA TRP A 94 4.45 0.74 8.15
C TRP A 94 5.60 1.38 7.39
N LEU A 95 5.95 2.64 7.68
CA LEU A 95 7.08 3.32 7.02
C LEU A 95 8.36 2.48 7.15
N LYS A 96 8.70 2.09 8.38
CA LYS A 96 9.90 1.26 8.64
C LYS A 96 9.89 -0.04 7.84
N SER A 97 8.73 -0.73 7.77
CA SER A 97 8.63 -2.00 7.05
C SER A 97 8.80 -1.82 5.55
N ILE A 98 8.26 -0.72 4.98
CA ILE A 98 8.42 -0.40 3.56
C ILE A 98 9.89 -0.10 3.26
N ASP A 99 10.54 0.75 4.06
CA ASP A 99 11.94 1.12 3.87
C ASP A 99 12.85 -0.11 3.94
N GLU A 100 12.69 -0.95 4.96
CA GLU A 100 13.44 -2.21 5.10
C GLU A 100 13.17 -3.17 3.94
N ALA A 101 11.93 -3.24 3.43
CA ALA A 101 11.61 -4.09 2.28
C ALA A 101 12.29 -3.58 1.01
N ILE A 102 12.29 -2.26 0.76
CA ILE A 102 12.96 -1.65 -0.39
C ILE A 102 14.48 -1.88 -0.32
N GLU A 103 15.09 -1.69 0.85
CA GLU A 103 16.52 -1.93 1.05
C GLU A 103 16.88 -3.40 0.77
N ASN A 104 16.11 -4.34 1.31
CA ASN A 104 16.34 -5.77 1.08
C ASN A 104 16.05 -6.22 -0.36
N TYR A 105 15.15 -5.54 -1.07
CA TYR A 105 14.85 -5.84 -2.48
C TYR A 105 15.97 -5.41 -3.44
N LYS A 106 16.76 -4.40 -3.06
CA LYS A 106 17.88 -3.88 -3.85
C LYS A 106 19.21 -4.63 -3.63
N ASN A 107 19.29 -5.43 -2.57
CA ASN A 107 20.46 -6.25 -2.21
C ASN A 107 20.31 -7.67 -2.76
#